data_AF-A0A7X7V4F4-F1
#
_entry.id   AF-A0A7X7V4F4-F1
#
_cell.length_a   1.000
_cell.length_b   1.000
_cell.length_c   1.000
_cell.angle_alpha   90.00
_cell.angle_beta   90.00
_cell.angle_gamma   90.00
#
_symmetry.space_group_name_H-M   'P 1'
#
loop_
_entity.id
_entity.type
_entity.pdbx_description
1 polymer ?
#
loop_
_entity_poly.entity_id
_entity_poly.type
_entity_poly.pdbx_seq_one_letter_code
_entity_poly.pdbx_strand_id
1 'polypeptide(L)'
;MLVNLLDNAIDHIGVEKTIKIDMKSIKNYFLLTIANSVNNRTVDENGNLIQTEEVKHGYGLKTIQAIVDTNAGNIRYEEKNHIFMVTLLFS
;
A
#
# COMPACT_ATOMS: atom_id res chain seq x y z
N MET A 1 0.63 7.17 -9.26
CA MET A 1 0.12 6.65 -7.97
C MET A 1 -0.20 5.17 -8.05
N LEU A 2 -1.16 4.74 -8.89
CA LEU A 2 -1.50 3.32 -9.06
C LEU A 2 -0.29 2.48 -9.50
N VAL A 3 0.46 2.96 -10.50
CA VAL A 3 1.69 2.29 -10.98
C VAL A 3 2.70 2.14 -9.83
N ASN A 4 2.99 3.20 -9.07
CA ASN A 4 3.90 3.11 -7.92
C ASN A 4 3.45 2.11 -6.84
N LEU A 5 2.13 2.02 -6.57
CA LEU A 5 1.62 1.03 -5.62
C LEU A 5 1.74 -0.39 -6.16
N LEU A 6 1.53 -0.56 -7.46
CA LEU A 6 1.66 -1.85 -8.12
C LEU A 6 3.12 -2.28 -8.21
N ASP A 7 4.03 -1.37 -8.53
CA ASP A 7 5.47 -1.59 -8.52
C ASP A 7 5.92 -2.04 -7.13
N ASN A 8 5.51 -1.33 -6.08
CA ASN A 8 5.78 -1.75 -4.70
C ASN A 8 5.23 -3.15 -4.40
N ALA A 9 4.03 -3.47 -4.88
CA ALA A 9 3.39 -4.76 -4.68
C ALA A 9 4.12 -5.89 -5.42
N ILE A 10 4.74 -5.60 -6.57
CA ILE A 10 5.54 -6.54 -7.36
C ILE A 10 6.94 -6.71 -6.75
N ASP A 11 7.62 -5.62 -6.41
CA ASP A 11 8.99 -5.62 -5.89
C ASP A 11 9.09 -6.36 -4.54
N HIS A 12 8.05 -6.27 -3.73
CA HIS A 12 8.00 -6.87 -2.39
C HIS A 12 7.07 -8.09 -2.31
N ILE A 13 6.73 -8.70 -3.46
CA ILE A 13 5.84 -9.85 -3.48
C ILE A 13 6.48 -11.09 -2.82
N GLY A 14 5.73 -11.70 -1.90
CA GLY A 14 6.09 -12.94 -1.23
C GLY A 14 6.07 -14.16 -2.16
N VAL A 15 6.45 -15.31 -1.62
CA VAL A 15 6.59 -16.58 -2.36
C VAL A 15 5.28 -17.04 -3.00
N GLU A 16 4.14 -16.72 -2.38
CA GLU A 16 2.80 -17.04 -2.91
C GLU A 16 2.44 -16.25 -4.17
N LYS A 17 3.22 -15.22 -4.52
CA LYS A 17 3.08 -14.42 -5.75
C LYS A 17 1.65 -13.96 -6.03
N THR A 18 0.96 -13.50 -4.99
CA THR A 18 -0.43 -13.03 -5.11
C THR A 18 -0.47 -11.51 -5.05
N ILE A 19 -1.16 -10.89 -6.02
CA ILE A 19 -1.55 -9.47 -6.00
C ILE A 19 -3.06 -9.38 -6.19
N LYS A 20 -3.72 -8.57 -5.37
CA LYS A 20 -5.13 -8.22 -5.51
C LYS A 20 -5.28 -6.72 -5.60
N ILE A 21 -6.09 -6.27 -6.55
CA ILE A 21 -6.46 -4.88 -6.73
C ILE A 21 -7.98 -4.79 -6.58
N ASP A 22 -8.46 -3.93 -5.69
CA ASP A 22 -9.87 -3.61 -5.51
C ASP A 22 -10.06 -2.10 -5.66
N MET A 23 -11.05 -1.70 -6.45
CA MET A 23 -11.35 -0.31 -6.76
C MET A 23 -12.85 -0.09 -6.61
N LYS A 24 -13.24 0.86 -5.76
CA LYS A 24 -14.64 1.17 -5.48
C LYS A 24 -14.87 2.67 -5.51
N SER A 25 -15.98 3.07 -6.10
CA SER A 25 -16.49 4.44 -5.95
C SER A 25 -17.61 4.44 -4.91
N ILE A 26 -17.47 5.26 -3.87
CA ILE A 26 -18.43 5.42 -2.78
C ILE A 26 -18.77 6.90 -2.68
N LYS A 27 -19.95 7.28 -3.21
CA LYS A 27 -20.38 8.68 -3.35
C LYS A 27 -19.35 9.50 -4.17
N ASN A 28 -18.69 10.46 -3.53
CA ASN A 28 -17.68 11.34 -4.13
C ASN A 28 -16.27 10.88 -3.79
N TYR A 29 -16.08 9.65 -3.29
CA TYR A 29 -14.78 9.12 -2.96
C TYR A 29 -14.45 7.90 -3.81
N PHE A 30 -13.19 7.80 -4.22
CA PHE A 30 -12.59 6.63 -4.79
C PHE A 30 -11.74 5.93 -3.74
N LEU A 31 -11.99 4.63 -3.58
CA LEU A 31 -11.25 3.73 -2.73
C LEU A 31 -10.43 2.79 -3.60
N LEU A 32 -9.10 2.85 -3.46
CA LEU A 32 -8.16 1.93 -4.10
C LEU A 32 -7.48 1.09 -3.02
N THR A 33 -7.64 -0.22 -3.09
CA THR A 33 -6.92 -1.16 -2.24
C THR A 33 -6.03 -2.04 -3.11
N ILE A 34 -4.73 -2.03 -2.82
CA ILE A 34 -3.76 -2.97 -3.41
C ILE A 34 -3.24 -3.85 -2.28
N ALA A 35 -3.24 -5.16 -2.54
CA ALA A 35 -2.75 -6.15 -1.61
C ALA A 35 -1.74 -7.07 -2.29
N ASN A 36 -0.67 -7.43 -1.61
CA ASN A 36 0.28 -8.44 -2.06
C ASN A 36 0.63 -9.42 -0.94
N SER A 37 0.95 -10.66 -1.32
CA SER A 37 1.57 -11.59 -0.38
C SER A 37 2.92 -11.05 0.08
N VAL A 38 3.30 -11.31 1.33
CA VAL A 38 4.57 -10.93 1.95
C VAL A 38 5.12 -12.08 2.78
N ASN A 39 6.45 -12.26 2.79
CA ASN A 39 7.07 -13.35 3.55
C ASN A 39 7.30 -12.97 5.02
N ASN A 40 7.58 -11.69 5.25
CA ASN A 40 7.93 -11.13 6.55
C ASN A 40 6.93 -10.05 6.93
N ARG A 41 6.90 -9.75 8.24
CA ARG A 41 6.07 -8.67 8.76
C ARG A 41 6.56 -7.32 8.25
N THR A 42 5.63 -6.54 7.71
CA THR A 42 5.79 -5.24 7.05
C THR A 42 5.06 -4.13 7.81
N VAL A 43 4.06 -4.48 8.62
CA VAL A 43 3.29 -3.53 9.45
C VAL A 43 3.44 -3.87 10.94
N ASP A 44 3.72 -2.85 11.75
CA ASP A 44 3.82 -2.98 13.20
C ASP A 44 2.43 -3.13 13.85
N GLU A 45 2.39 -3.29 15.17
CA GLU A 45 1.14 -3.41 15.93
C GLU A 45 0.31 -2.11 15.98
N ASN A 46 0.91 -0.98 15.63
CA ASN A 46 0.26 0.34 15.59
C ASN A 46 -0.25 0.70 14.18
N GLY A 47 -0.09 -0.17 13.18
CA GLY A 47 -0.51 0.08 11.80
C GLY A 47 0.49 0.90 10.98
N ASN A 48 1.72 1.06 11.46
CA ASN A 48 2.78 1.76 10.73
C ASN A 48 3.67 0.77 9.97
N LEU A 49 4.25 1.26 8.87
CA LEU A 49 5.23 0.48 8.11
C LEU A 49 6.51 0.29 8.93
N ILE A 50 6.96 -0.95 9.04
CA ILE A 50 8.25 -1.30 9.60
C ILE A 50 9.31 -0.87 8.58
N GLN A 51 9.99 0.26 8.84
CA GLN A 51 11.04 0.75 7.95
C GLN A 51 12.27 -0.16 8.04
N THR A 52 12.43 -1.08 7.08
CA THR A 52 13.69 -1.82 6.89
C THR A 52 14.60 -1.07 5.92
N GLU A 53 15.91 -1.32 5.96
CA GLU A 53 16.87 -0.59 5.12
C GLU A 53 16.64 -0.77 3.61
N GLU A 54 15.94 -1.81 3.17
CA GLU A 54 15.50 -1.99 1.77
C GLU A 54 14.43 -0.97 1.35
N VAL A 55 13.65 -0.44 2.32
CA VAL A 55 12.68 0.64 2.11
C VAL A 55 13.37 2.00 1.91
N LYS A 56 14.70 2.12 2.08
CA LYS A 56 15.46 3.37 1.82
C LYS A 56 15.45 3.79 0.34
N HIS A 57 15.16 2.88 -0.60
CA HIS A 57 14.89 3.25 -2.00
C HIS A 57 13.42 3.64 -2.25
N GLY A 58 12.66 3.90 -1.18
CA GLY A 58 11.23 4.19 -1.12
C GLY A 58 10.77 5.49 -1.77
N TYR A 59 11.01 5.63 -3.08
CA TYR A 59 10.38 6.64 -3.91
C TYR A 59 8.89 6.35 -4.11
N GLY A 60 8.50 5.07 -4.20
CA GLY A 60 7.10 4.66 -4.38
C GLY A 60 6.20 5.19 -3.27
N LEU A 61 6.44 4.77 -2.02
CA LEU A 61 5.61 5.12 -0.85
C LEU A 61 5.69 6.61 -0.48
N LYS A 62 6.86 7.27 -0.59
CA LYS A 62 6.97 8.73 -0.37
C LYS A 62 6.18 9.52 -1.40
N THR A 63 6.20 9.09 -2.67
CA THR A 63 5.39 9.72 -3.73
C THR A 63 3.91 9.50 -3.48
N ILE A 64 3.52 8.30 -3.01
CA ILE A 64 2.13 8.01 -2.63
C ILE A 64 1.69 8.91 -1.48
N GLN A 65 2.51 9.05 -0.42
CA GLN A 65 2.21 9.94 0.71
C GLN A 65 2.03 11.39 0.23
N ALA A 66 2.94 11.91 -0.58
CA ALA A 66 2.85 13.27 -1.13
C ALA A 66 1.57 13.48 -1.97
N ILE A 67 1.15 12.48 -2.76
CA ILE A 67 -0.08 12.55 -3.56
C ILE A 67 -1.34 12.49 -2.68
N VAL A 68 -1.34 11.65 -1.64
CA VAL A 68 -2.44 11.58 -0.66
C VAL A 68 -2.58 12.91 0.08
N ASP A 69 -1.46 13.47 0.55
CA ASP A 69 -1.42 14.73 1.28
C ASP A 69 -1.91 15.90 0.40
N THR A 70 -1.56 15.89 -0.90
CA THR A 70 -1.99 16.93 -1.86
C THR A 70 -3.48 16.84 -2.21
N ASN A 71 -4.07 15.64 -2.18
CA ASN A 71 -5.47 15.41 -2.53
C ASN A 71 -6.41 15.29 -1.31
N ALA A 72 -5.95 15.67 -0.11
CA ALA A 72 -6.68 15.50 1.16
C ALA A 72 -7.20 14.06 1.36
N GLY A 73 -6.50 13.08 0.80
CA GLY A 73 -6.85 11.68 0.89
C GLY A 73 -6.42 11.08 2.23
N ASN A 74 -6.83 9.84 2.48
CA ASN A 74 -6.34 9.04 3.60
C ASN A 74 -5.63 7.79 3.09
N ILE A 75 -4.53 7.43 3.72
CA ILE A 75 -3.79 6.19 3.47
C ILE A 75 -3.81 5.31 4.72
N ARG A 76 -4.05 4.02 4.51
CA ARG A 76 -4.03 3.03 5.58
C ARG A 76 -3.22 1.81 5.14
N TYR A 77 -2.39 1.33 6.05
CA TYR A 77 -1.60 0.12 5.91
C TYR A 77 -2.16 -0.95 6.83
N GLU A 78 -2.32 -2.16 6.32
CA GLU A 78 -2.77 -3.31 7.09
C GLU A 78 -1.97 -4.54 6.67
N GLU A 79 -1.75 -5.45 7.61
CA GLU A 79 -1.21 -6.76 7.31
C GLU A 79 -2.00 -7.83 8.05
N LYS A 80 -2.41 -8.87 7.32
CA LYS A 80 -3.11 -10.01 7.90
C LYS A 80 -2.80 -11.27 7.11
N ASN A 81 -2.48 -12.36 7.80
CA ASN A 81 -2.24 -13.67 7.19
C ASN A 81 -1.24 -13.61 6.03
N HIS A 82 -0.08 -12.96 6.21
CA HIS A 82 0.94 -12.80 5.16
C HIS A 82 0.48 -12.01 3.93
N ILE A 83 -0.59 -11.22 4.04
CA ILE A 83 -1.04 -10.27 3.03
C ILE A 83 -0.85 -8.87 3.56
N PHE A 84 -0.01 -8.08 2.87
CA PHE A 84 0.10 -6.65 3.08
C PHE A 84 -0.91 -5.93 2.20
N MET A 85 -1.58 -4.91 2.76
CA MET A 85 -2.61 -4.13 2.10
C MET A 85 -2.34 -2.63 2.27
N VAL A 86 -2.42 -1.91 1.15
CA VAL A 86 -2.45 -0.45 1.13
C VAL A 86 -3.82 -0.02 0.63
N THR A 87 -4.51 0.78 1.43
CA THR A 87 -5.79 1.39 1.06
C THR A 87 -5.66 2.89 0.96
N LEU A 88 -6.11 3.44 -0.15
CA LEU A 88 -6.19 4.86 -0.44
C LEU A 88 -7.64 5.28 -0.58
N LEU A 89 -8.00 6.37 0.10
CA LEU A 89 -9.26 7.06 -0.06
C LEU A 89 -8.98 8.47 -0.57
N PHE A 90 -9.58 8.87 -1.68
CA PHE A 90 -9.46 10.23 -2.23
C PHE A 90 -10.77 10.66 -2.89
N SER A 91 -11.03 11.97 -2.98
CA SER A 91 -12.25 12.54 -3.60
C SER A 91 -11.97 13.22 -4.93
#